data_AF-A0A2K3MXJ6-F1
#
_entry.id   AF-A0A2K3MXJ6-F1
#
_cell.length_a   1.000
_cell.length_b   1.000
_cell.length_c   1.000
_cell.angle_alpha   90.00
_cell.angle_beta   90.00
_cell.angle_gamma   90.00
#
_symmetry.space_group_name_H-M   'P 1'
#
loop_
_entity.id
_entity.type
_entity.pdbx_description
1 polymer ?
#
loop_
_entity_poly.entity_id
_entity_poly.type
_entity_poly.pdbx_seq_one_letter_code
_entity_poly.pdbx_strand_id
1 'polypeptide(L)'
;MRGKENDAYLSPECKDADCSMRCEANGPVLIMILEKNNAIADWRALMGPTDASNAKITHPHSIRAKCGLDTEKNCVHGSDSPKSAQREILFFFEELSAGE
;
A
#
# COMPACT_ATOMS: atom_id res chain seq x y z
N MET A 1 -18.53 -11.40 15.76
CA MET A 1 -18.12 -10.04 16.24
C MET A 1 -17.77 -9.22 14.99
N ARG A 2 -18.08 -7.92 14.94
CA ARG A 2 -17.72 -7.05 13.80
C ARG A 2 -16.49 -6.21 14.17
N GLY A 3 -15.58 -6.02 13.23
CA GLY A 3 -14.26 -5.42 13.46
C GLY A 3 -13.17 -6.18 12.74
N LYS A 4 -13.25 -6.24 11.41
CA LYS A 4 -12.12 -6.60 10.53
C LYS A 4 -11.67 -5.30 9.90
N GLU A 5 -10.53 -4.78 10.36
CA GLU A 5 -9.88 -3.65 9.72
C GLU A 5 -9.11 -4.21 8.53
N ASN A 6 -9.64 -3.90 7.35
CA ASN A 6 -9.11 -4.31 6.07
C ASN A 6 -8.30 -3.13 5.51
N ASP A 7 -7.08 -3.39 5.04
CA ASP A 7 -6.17 -2.38 4.49
C ASP A 7 -5.88 -2.62 3.01
N ALA A 8 -5.72 -1.57 2.20
CA ALA A 8 -5.35 -1.67 0.78
C ALA A 8 -3.84 -1.54 0.55
N TYR A 9 -3.32 -2.33 -0.40
CA TYR A 9 -1.89 -2.48 -0.70
C TYR A 9 -1.65 -2.29 -2.19
N LEU A 10 -0.50 -1.74 -2.56
CA LEU A 10 -0.01 -1.69 -3.96
C LEU A 10 1.43 -2.22 -3.99
N SER A 11 1.70 -3.18 -4.88
CA SER A 11 3.02 -3.79 -5.11
C SER A 11 3.30 -4.03 -6.60
N PRO A 12 4.56 -4.05 -7.06
CA PRO A 12 4.86 -3.75 -8.47
C PRO A 12 4.86 -4.96 -9.42
N GLU A 13 3.69 -5.30 -9.98
CA GLU A 13 3.56 -5.96 -11.29
C GLU A 13 2.39 -5.36 -12.08
N CYS A 14 2.75 -4.39 -12.96
CA CYS A 14 2.13 -2.70 -15.22
C CYS A 14 1.82 -3.11 -16.73
N LYS A 15 0.55 -3.08 -17.19
CA LYS A 15 0.26 -3.02 -18.63
C LYS A 15 -0.43 -1.73 -19.07
N ASP A 16 -1.32 -1.18 -18.25
CA ASP A 16 -2.18 -0.04 -18.63
C ASP A 16 -2.31 1.00 -17.50
N ALA A 17 -2.77 2.22 -17.83
CA ALA A 17 -2.74 3.36 -16.91
C ALA A 17 -3.80 4.46 -17.18
N ASP A 18 -4.69 4.72 -16.21
CA ASP A 18 -5.07 6.09 -15.83
C ASP A 18 -5.63 6.19 -14.38
N CYS A 19 -5.41 7.31 -13.69
CA CYS A 19 -5.98 7.77 -12.39
C CYS A 19 -5.08 8.85 -11.74
N SER A 20 -5.58 9.90 -11.08
CA SER A 20 -4.70 10.84 -10.32
C SER A 20 -4.17 10.30 -8.98
N MET A 21 -4.48 9.05 -8.63
CA MET A 21 -3.75 8.22 -7.63
C MET A 21 -2.53 7.49 -8.28
N ARG A 22 -2.19 7.81 -9.54
CA ARG A 22 -0.94 7.38 -10.20
C ARG A 22 0.28 7.86 -9.42
N CYS A 23 0.83 6.97 -8.59
CA CYS A 23 2.28 6.87 -8.52
C CYS A 23 2.82 6.64 -9.95
N GLU A 24 3.99 7.17 -10.27
CA GLU A 24 4.65 6.98 -11.59
C GLU A 24 5.27 5.57 -11.73
N ALA A 25 4.48 4.56 -11.41
CA ALA A 25 4.77 3.17 -11.70
C ALA A 25 4.68 2.98 -13.22
N ASN A 26 5.82 3.07 -13.90
CA ASN A 26 6.00 2.81 -15.34
C ASN A 26 5.98 1.29 -15.61
N GLY A 27 5.09 0.58 -14.92
CA GLY A 27 5.22 -0.83 -14.56
C GLY A 27 4.16 -1.15 -13.50
N PRO A 28 3.59 -2.37 -13.50
CA PRO A 28 1.67 -2.42 -12.94
C PRO A 28 1.57 -2.49 -11.41
N VAL A 29 0.35 -2.63 -10.90
CA VAL A 29 0.10 -2.73 -9.46
C VAL A 29 -0.75 -3.95 -9.12
N LEU A 30 -0.14 -4.92 -8.44
CA LEU A 30 -0.84 -5.94 -7.68
C LEU A 30 -1.48 -5.25 -6.47
N ILE A 31 -2.81 -5.13 -6.52
CA ILE A 31 -3.63 -4.63 -5.42
C ILE A 31 -4.01 -5.80 -4.50
N MET A 32 -3.82 -5.64 -3.20
CA MET A 32 -4.22 -6.65 -2.20
C MET A 32 -5.00 -6.02 -1.06
N ILE A 33 -5.78 -6.83 -0.37
CA ILE A 33 -6.34 -6.51 0.95
C ILE A 33 -5.67 -7.43 1.97
N LEU A 34 -5.05 -6.87 3.01
CA LEU A 34 -4.61 -7.64 4.18
C LEU A 34 -5.52 -7.37 5.38
N GLU A 35 -5.64 -8.39 6.23
CA GLU A 35 -6.41 -8.36 7.47
C GLU A 35 -5.51 -8.80 8.64
N LYS A 36 -5.46 -7.99 9.70
CA LYS A 36 -4.79 -8.32 10.96
C LYS A 36 -5.34 -7.44 12.08
N ASN A 37 -5.27 -7.90 13.32
CA ASN A 37 -5.29 -6.98 14.46
C ASN A 37 -4.11 -5.99 14.30
N ASN A 38 -4.38 -4.68 14.40
CA ASN A 38 -3.39 -3.61 14.23
C ASN A 38 -2.72 -3.54 12.83
N ALA A 39 -3.42 -4.00 11.78
CA ALA A 39 -2.89 -4.13 10.42
C ALA A 39 -2.12 -2.88 9.92
N ILE A 40 -2.73 -1.69 10.01
CA ILE A 40 -2.17 -0.43 9.52
C ILE A 40 -0.81 -0.14 10.14
N ALA A 41 -0.71 -0.18 11.47
CA ALA A 41 0.51 0.20 12.17
C ALA A 41 1.61 -0.85 11.97
N ASP A 42 1.25 -2.14 11.98
CA ASP A 42 2.18 -3.25 11.70
C ASP A 42 2.70 -3.22 10.25
N TRP A 43 1.84 -2.89 9.28
CA TRP A 43 2.24 -2.71 7.88
C TRP A 43 3.15 -1.50 7.70
N ARG A 44 2.81 -0.36 8.31
CA ARG A 44 3.64 0.84 8.25
C ARG A 44 5.02 0.63 8.90
N ALA A 45 5.10 -0.16 9.96
CA ALA A 45 6.37 -0.60 10.54
C ALA A 45 7.18 -1.50 9.58
N LEU A 46 6.51 -2.42 8.87
CA LEU A 46 7.15 -3.32 7.89
C LEU A 46 7.60 -2.59 6.59
N MET A 47 6.85 -1.59 6.15
CA MET A 47 7.26 -0.68 5.06
C MET A 47 8.48 0.16 5.47
N GLY A 48 8.45 0.76 6.66
CA GLY A 48 9.45 1.73 7.12
C GLY A 48 9.26 3.15 6.55
N PRO A 49 10.22 4.05 6.77
CA PRO A 49 10.16 5.46 6.36
C PRO A 49 9.86 5.65 4.86
N THR A 50 9.09 6.69 4.52
CA THR A 50 8.66 6.96 3.13
C THR A 50 9.83 7.25 2.20
N ASP A 51 10.85 7.99 2.65
CA ASP A 51 12.11 8.10 1.93
C ASP A 51 12.91 6.79 2.05
N ALA A 52 13.08 6.11 0.92
CA ALA A 52 13.86 4.88 0.83
C ALA A 52 15.34 5.07 1.22
N SER A 53 15.90 6.27 1.07
CA SER A 53 17.28 6.62 1.46
C SER A 53 17.44 6.58 2.98
N ASN A 54 16.54 7.27 3.70
CA ASN A 54 16.43 7.19 5.15
C ASN A 54 16.08 5.77 5.63
N ALA A 55 15.18 5.05 4.93
CA ALA A 55 14.83 3.67 5.28
C ALA A 55 16.05 2.72 5.21
N LYS A 56 16.93 2.85 4.20
CA LYS A 56 18.18 2.08 4.09
C LYS A 56 19.12 2.27 5.28
N ILE A 57 19.10 3.45 5.91
CA ILE A 57 19.96 3.78 7.05
C ILE A 57 19.31 3.33 8.38
N THR A 58 18.02 3.66 8.58
CA THR A 58 17.35 3.50 9.88
C THR A 58 16.62 2.17 10.05
N HIS A 59 16.13 1.59 8.96
CA HIS A 59 15.32 0.37 8.94
C HIS A 59 15.76 -0.58 7.82
N PRO A 60 17.04 -1.02 7.76
CA PRO A 60 17.62 -1.77 6.62
C PRO A 60 16.95 -3.10 6.28
N HIS A 61 16.03 -3.59 7.14
CA HIS A 61 15.25 -4.80 6.89
C HIS A 61 13.82 -4.53 6.36
N SER A 62 13.38 -3.27 6.31
CA SER A 62 12.06 -2.88 5.81
C SER A 62 11.92 -3.08 4.30
N ILE A 63 10.69 -3.06 3.80
CA ILE A 63 10.43 -3.20 2.36
C ILE A 63 10.99 -2.00 1.58
N ARG A 64 10.76 -0.77 2.05
CA ARG A 64 11.27 0.46 1.40
C ARG A 64 12.79 0.52 1.38
N ALA A 65 13.47 -0.02 2.39
CA ALA A 65 14.92 -0.14 2.39
C ALA A 65 15.45 -1.08 1.29
N LYS A 66 14.73 -2.16 0.99
CA LYS A 66 15.14 -3.24 0.08
C LYS A 66 14.80 -2.98 -1.39
N CYS A 67 13.64 -2.39 -1.69
CA CYS A 67 13.18 -2.17 -3.07
C CYS A 67 12.86 -0.72 -3.43
N GLY A 68 12.85 0.22 -2.48
CA GLY A 68 12.69 1.63 -2.78
C GLY A 68 13.98 2.26 -3.34
N LEU A 69 13.85 3.18 -4.28
CA LEU A 69 14.97 3.97 -4.80
C LEU A 69 15.11 5.27 -3.99
N ASP A 70 14.04 6.06 -3.97
CA ASP A 70 13.91 7.40 -3.40
C ASP A 70 12.53 7.57 -2.72
N THR A 71 12.12 8.81 -2.38
CA THR A 71 10.84 9.14 -1.73
C THR A 71 9.61 8.88 -2.61
N GLU A 72 9.71 9.07 -3.92
CA GLU A 72 8.61 8.90 -4.88
C GLU A 72 8.51 7.42 -5.28
N LYS A 73 9.66 6.83 -5.61
CA LYS A 73 9.84 5.45 -6.05
C LYS A 73 10.14 4.55 -4.86
N ASN A 74 9.30 4.65 -3.82
CA ASN A 74 9.45 3.94 -2.55
C ASN A 74 8.89 2.50 -2.54
N CYS A 75 8.58 1.91 -3.71
CA CYS A 75 8.17 0.51 -3.93
C CYS A 75 6.81 0.05 -3.35
N VAL A 76 6.34 0.56 -2.22
CA VAL A 76 5.09 0.11 -1.58
C VAL A 76 4.24 1.23 -0.98
N HIS A 77 2.94 1.17 -1.26
CA HIS A 77 1.91 2.00 -0.64
C HIS A 77 1.15 1.24 0.46
N GLY A 78 0.53 1.99 1.37
CA GLY A 78 -0.39 1.48 2.36
C GLY A 78 -1.03 2.63 3.13
N SER A 79 -2.28 2.40 3.54
CA SER A 79 -3.16 3.33 4.24
C SER A 79 -2.51 3.98 5.48
N ASP A 80 -3.03 5.14 5.91
CA ASP A 80 -2.57 5.84 7.12
C ASP A 80 -3.51 5.70 8.32
N SER A 81 -4.76 5.34 8.06
CA SER A 81 -5.85 5.31 9.04
C SER A 81 -6.99 4.42 8.54
N PRO A 82 -7.85 3.85 9.42
CA PRO A 82 -8.97 3.01 8.98
C PRO A 82 -9.93 3.75 8.06
N LYS A 83 -10.02 5.09 8.20
CA LYS A 83 -10.81 5.95 7.33
C LYS A 83 -10.17 6.11 5.93
N SER A 84 -8.84 6.04 5.79
CA SER A 84 -8.18 6.03 4.47
C SER A 84 -8.31 4.66 3.82
N ALA A 85 -7.99 3.59 4.55
CA ALA A 85 -8.16 2.20 4.15
C ALA A 85 -9.56 1.90 3.60
N GLN A 86 -10.63 2.32 4.30
CA GLN A 86 -12.00 2.14 3.82
C GLN A 86 -12.28 2.84 2.49
N ARG A 87 -11.73 4.04 2.25
CA ARG A 87 -11.91 4.76 0.98
C ARG A 87 -11.11 4.12 -0.14
N GLU A 88 -9.87 3.73 0.14
CA GLU A 88 -8.97 3.09 -0.81
C GLU A 88 -9.50 1.71 -1.24
N ILE A 89 -10.05 0.93 -0.32
CA ILE A 89 -10.70 -0.36 -0.63
C ILE A 89 -11.94 -0.15 -1.49
N LEU A 90 -12.83 0.78 -1.14
CA LEU A 90 -14.02 1.06 -1.98
C LEU A 90 -13.60 1.52 -3.38
N PHE A 91 -12.60 2.40 -3.49
CA PHE A 91 -12.10 2.92 -4.75
C PHE A 91 -11.46 1.84 -5.66
N PHE A 92 -10.71 0.89 -5.11
CA PHE A 92 -10.04 -0.16 -5.90
C PHE A 92 -10.87 -1.44 -6.06
N PHE A 93 -11.88 -1.68 -5.22
CA PHE A 93 -12.66 -2.91 -5.18
C PHE A 93 -14.18 -2.65 -5.12
N GLU A 94 -14.65 -1.58 -5.76
CA GLU A 94 -16.06 -1.17 -5.77
C GLU A 94 -17.01 -2.31 -6.23
N GLU A 95 -16.51 -3.16 -7.13
CA GLU A 95 -17.19 -4.35 -7.68
C GLU A 95 -17.44 -5.47 -6.65
N LEU A 96 -16.73 -5.50 -5.50
CA LEU A 96 -17.02 -6.43 -4.39
C LEU A 96 -18.39 -6.20 -3.72
N SER A 97 -19.12 -5.15 -4.13
CA SER A 97 -20.49 -4.87 -3.70
C SER A 97 -21.57 -5.19 -4.74
N ALA A 98 -21.17 -5.63 -5.93
CA ALA A 98 -22.04 -5.90 -7.08
C ALA A 98 -22.20 -7.41 -7.38
N GLY A 99 -22.49 -8.20 -6.35
CA GLY A 99 -22.80 -9.64 -6.43
C GLY A 99 -24.03 -9.98 -5.60
N GLU A 100 -24.85 -10.90 -6.12
CA GLU A 100 -26.18 -11.28 -5.62
C GLU A 100 -26.17 -12.13 -4.33
#